data_AF-A0A846CCU2-F1
#
_entry.id   AF-A0A846CCU2-F1
#
_cell.length_a   1.000
_cell.length_b   1.000
_cell.length_c   1.000
_cell.angle_alpha   90.00
_cell.angle_beta   90.00
_cell.angle_gamma   90.00
#
_symmetry.space_group_name_H-M   'P 1'
#
loop_
_entity.id
_entity.type
_entity.pdbx_description
1 polymer ?
#
loop_
_entity_poly.entity_id
_entity_poly.type
_entity_poly.pdbx_seq_one_letter_code
_entity_poly.pdbx_strand_id
1 'polypeptide(L)'
;MPNSTTFEYIEIMKKINSRTYFSKETQKYLDEVMEWILDNPANQKWLEHLGMKGASTAFVLTKGLSARDQQGNQTEMAYFFNDLEIIEYTTLKISMNEFERNILTNQQFIYRVKTELMN
;
A
#
# COMPACT_ATOMS: atom_id res chain seq x y z
N MET A 1 11.81 -19.00 -2.86
CA MET A 1 10.34 -19.03 -2.64
C MET A 1 9.68 -18.79 -3.99
N PRO A 2 8.46 -19.27 -4.26
CA PRO A 2 7.76 -18.88 -5.48
C PRO A 2 7.63 -17.35 -5.54
N ASN A 3 8.00 -16.76 -6.67
CA ASN A 3 7.94 -15.31 -6.88
C ASN A 3 6.50 -14.92 -7.26
N SER A 4 6.00 -13.84 -6.66
CA SER A 4 4.78 -13.15 -7.09
C SER A 4 5.15 -11.87 -7.85
N THR A 5 4.16 -11.21 -8.44
CA THR A 5 4.32 -9.96 -9.18
C THR A 5 3.55 -8.81 -8.53
N THR A 6 3.96 -7.58 -8.83
CA THR A 6 3.19 -6.38 -8.44
C THR A 6 1.76 -6.41 -9.00
N PHE A 7 1.58 -6.96 -10.20
CA PHE A 7 0.27 -7.14 -10.83
C PHE A 7 -0.65 -8.05 -9.99
N GLU A 8 -0.16 -9.21 -9.56
CA GLU A 8 -0.93 -10.12 -8.70
C GLU A 8 -1.30 -9.46 -7.37
N TYR A 9 -0.37 -8.70 -6.77
CA TYR A 9 -0.65 -7.95 -5.54
C TYR A 9 -1.73 -6.89 -5.76
N ILE A 10 -1.65 -6.12 -6.84
CA ILE A 10 -2.68 -5.12 -7.19
C ILE A 10 -4.05 -5.76 -7.38
N GLU A 11 -4.13 -6.91 -8.06
CA GLU A 11 -5.42 -7.61 -8.26
C GLU A 11 -6.04 -8.08 -6.94
N ILE A 12 -5.23 -8.51 -5.97
CA ILE A 12 -5.72 -8.82 -4.62
C ILE A 12 -6.15 -7.54 -3.90
N MET A 13 -5.35 -6.48 -3.94
CA MET A 13 -5.68 -5.20 -3.28
C MET A 13 -7.00 -4.62 -3.83
N LYS A 14 -7.27 -4.73 -5.14
CA LYS A 14 -8.55 -4.32 -5.74
C LYS A 14 -9.72 -5.12 -5.17
N LYS A 15 -9.58 -6.44 -5.04
CA LYS A 15 -10.63 -7.30 -4.45
C LYS A 15 -10.94 -6.88 -3.01
N ILE A 16 -9.91 -6.61 -2.21
CA ILE A 16 -10.05 -6.11 -0.84
C ILE A 16 -10.73 -4.73 -0.83
N ASN A 17 -10.23 -3.78 -1.63
CA ASN A 17 -10.74 -2.40 -1.63
C ASN A 17 -12.17 -2.29 -2.17
N SER A 18 -12.57 -3.20 -3.05
CA SER A 18 -13.93 -3.26 -3.59
C SER A 18 -14.97 -3.53 -2.50
N ARG A 19 -14.59 -4.24 -1.43
CA ARG A 19 -15.47 -4.76 -0.36
C ARG A 19 -16.70 -5.53 -0.86
N THR A 20 -16.66 -6.04 -2.09
CA THR A 20 -17.76 -6.78 -2.74
C THR A 20 -17.35 -8.19 -3.17
N TYR A 21 -16.05 -8.46 -3.30
CA TYR A 21 -15.53 -9.79 -3.66
C TYR A 21 -15.60 -10.78 -2.48
N PHE A 22 -15.20 -10.33 -1.28
CA PHE A 22 -15.23 -11.16 -0.07
C PHE A 22 -16.57 -11.02 0.65
N SER A 23 -16.95 -12.04 1.42
CA SER A 23 -18.09 -11.94 2.32
C SER A 23 -17.84 -10.86 3.38
N LYS A 24 -18.92 -10.32 3.98
CA LYS A 24 -18.80 -9.33 5.06
C LYS A 24 -17.97 -9.86 6.23
N GLU A 25 -18.11 -11.15 6.55
CA GLU A 25 -17.36 -11.81 7.63
C GLU A 25 -15.87 -11.90 7.29
N THR A 26 -15.53 -12.33 6.08
CA THR A 26 -14.13 -12.36 5.62
C THR A 26 -13.52 -10.96 5.57
N GLN A 27 -14.27 -9.98 5.07
CA GLN A 27 -13.80 -8.59 5.01
C GLN A 27 -13.47 -8.05 6.41
N LYS A 28 -14.32 -8.34 7.40
CA LYS A 28 -14.07 -7.93 8.80
C LYS A 28 -12.72 -8.45 9.32
N TYR A 29 -12.41 -9.74 9.10
CA TYR A 29 -11.13 -10.30 9.52
C TYR A 29 -9.94 -9.72 8.74
N LEU A 30 -10.13 -9.40 7.46
CA LEU A 30 -9.10 -8.69 6.69
C LEU A 30 -8.85 -7.29 7.28
N ASP A 31 -9.91 -6.56 7.62
CA ASP A 31 -9.80 -5.22 8.20
C ASP A 31 -9.01 -5.28 9.53
N GLU A 32 -9.35 -6.22 10.43
CA GLU A 32 -8.68 -6.40 11.72
C GLU A 32 -7.16 -6.62 11.59
N VAL A 33 -6.71 -7.33 10.54
CA VAL A 33 -5.30 -7.64 10.34
C VAL A 33 -4.56 -6.57 9.53
N MET A 34 -5.26 -5.90 8.61
CA MET A 34 -4.63 -5.01 7.62
C MET A 34 -4.77 -3.52 7.95
N GLU A 35 -5.79 -3.12 8.70
CA GLU A 35 -6.15 -1.71 8.92
C GLU A 35 -5.66 -1.14 10.26
N TRP A 36 -4.68 -1.78 10.90
CA TRP A 36 -4.09 -1.34 12.19
C TRP A 36 -3.64 0.14 12.22
N ILE A 37 -3.33 0.76 11.07
CA ILE A 37 -3.00 2.19 10.99
C ILE A 37 -4.20 3.08 11.34
N LEU A 38 -5.42 2.61 11.10
CA LEU A 38 -6.64 3.33 11.44
C LEU A 38 -6.95 3.33 12.94
N ASP A 39 -6.25 2.55 13.76
CA ASP A 39 -6.37 2.65 15.23
C ASP A 39 -6.00 4.06 15.74
N ASN A 40 -5.18 4.79 14.98
CA ASN A 40 -4.91 6.20 15.25
C ASN A 40 -6.06 7.09 14.72
N PRO A 41 -6.80 7.81 15.59
CA PRO A 41 -7.93 8.66 15.19
C PRO A 41 -7.55 9.77 14.20
N ALA A 42 -6.29 10.19 14.16
CA ALA A 42 -5.83 11.17 13.17
C ALA A 42 -5.95 10.66 11.73
N ASN A 43 -5.78 9.35 11.52
CA ASN A 43 -5.89 8.72 10.20
C ASN A 43 -7.35 8.57 9.77
N GLN A 44 -8.24 8.25 10.72
CA GLN A 44 -9.68 8.14 10.46
C GLN A 44 -10.33 9.46 9.97
N LYS A 45 -9.70 10.61 10.25
CA LYS A 45 -10.20 11.92 9.77
C LYS A 45 -10.19 12.07 8.26
N TRP A 46 -9.35 11.31 7.56
CA TRP A 46 -9.16 11.45 6.11
C TRP A 46 -9.19 10.12 5.35
N LEU A 47 -9.06 8.98 6.04
CA LEU A 47 -9.20 7.63 5.49
C LEU A 47 -10.48 6.97 6.01
N GLU A 48 -11.24 6.36 5.11
CA GLU A 48 -12.32 5.43 5.43
C GLU A 48 -11.73 4.01 5.64
N HIS A 49 -10.84 3.60 4.74
CA HIS A 49 -10.16 2.31 4.75
C HIS A 49 -8.68 2.48 4.39
N LEU A 50 -7.80 1.72 5.05
CA LEU A 50 -6.38 1.64 4.72
C LEU A 50 -5.82 0.30 5.16
N GLY A 51 -5.94 -0.70 4.27
CA GLY A 51 -5.37 -2.01 4.47
C GLY A 51 -3.97 -2.09 3.86
N MET A 52 -2.98 -2.57 4.61
CA MET A 52 -1.65 -2.78 4.06
C MET A 52 -0.91 -3.98 4.65
N LYS A 53 -0.06 -4.59 3.83
CA LYS A 53 0.90 -5.59 4.28
C LYS A 53 2.22 -5.43 3.54
N GLY A 54 3.30 -5.47 4.31
CA GLY A 54 4.66 -5.57 3.79
C GLY A 54 5.33 -6.88 4.18
N ALA A 55 6.39 -7.20 3.44
CA ALA A 55 7.37 -8.22 3.80
C ALA A 55 8.77 -7.69 3.46
N SER A 56 9.75 -8.07 4.26
CA SER A 56 11.14 -7.66 4.06
C SER A 56 12.09 -8.80 4.39
N THR A 57 13.09 -9.00 3.55
CA THR A 57 14.32 -9.74 3.88
C THR A 57 15.50 -8.75 3.89
N ALA A 58 16.74 -9.23 3.97
CA ALA A 58 17.92 -8.35 3.94
C ALA A 58 18.11 -7.62 2.59
N PHE A 59 17.56 -8.14 1.49
CA PHE A 59 17.77 -7.63 0.12
C PHE A 59 16.45 -7.47 -0.67
N VAL A 60 15.29 -7.77 -0.06
CA VAL A 60 13.97 -7.61 -0.69
C VAL A 60 13.07 -6.75 0.20
N LEU A 61 12.38 -5.80 -0.41
CA LEU A 61 11.27 -5.05 0.17
C LEU A 61 10.04 -5.18 -0.71
N THR A 62 8.95 -5.69 -0.15
CA THR A 62 7.66 -5.86 -0.85
C THR A 62 6.57 -5.18 -0.06
N LYS A 63 5.70 -4.43 -0.75
CA LYS A 63 4.52 -3.80 -0.16
C LYS A 63 3.31 -3.99 -1.07
N GLY A 64 2.16 -4.24 -0.44
CA GLY A 64 0.84 -4.05 -1.01
C GLY A 64 -0.02 -3.20 -0.07
N LEU A 65 -0.80 -2.28 -0.63
CA LEU A 65 -1.79 -1.51 0.10
C LEU A 65 -3.02 -1.21 -0.74
N SER A 66 -4.16 -1.12 -0.06
CA SER A 66 -5.44 -0.64 -0.56
C SER A 66 -5.95 0.46 0.36
N ALA A 67 -6.38 1.58 -0.20
CA ALA A 67 -6.88 2.73 0.56
C ALA A 67 -8.17 3.25 -0.05
N ARG A 68 -9.02 3.80 0.81
CA ARG A 68 -10.19 4.60 0.44
C ARG A 68 -10.25 5.84 1.32
N ASP A 69 -10.32 7.01 0.71
CA ASP A 69 -10.49 8.26 1.45
C ASP A 69 -11.97 8.52 1.80
N GLN A 70 -12.21 9.54 2.64
CA GLN A 70 -13.56 9.94 3.06
C GLN A 70 -14.42 10.51 1.91
N GLN A 71 -13.86 10.75 0.73
CA GLN A 71 -14.60 11.14 -0.48
C GLN A 71 -14.92 9.93 -1.38
N GLY A 72 -14.49 8.72 -1.00
CA GLY A 72 -14.67 7.49 -1.75
C GLY A 72 -13.63 7.27 -2.84
N ASN A 73 -12.58 8.09 -2.96
CA ASN A 73 -11.49 7.83 -3.90
C ASN A 73 -10.72 6.60 -3.44
N GLN A 74 -10.40 5.71 -4.38
CA GLN A 74 -9.69 4.46 -4.12
C GLN A 74 -8.26 4.52 -4.65
N THR A 75 -7.35 3.87 -3.93
CA THR A 75 -5.96 3.68 -4.35
C THR A 75 -5.49 2.28 -4.00
N GLU A 76 -5.06 1.52 -4.99
CA GLU A 76 -4.30 0.29 -4.82
C GLU A 76 -2.87 0.50 -5.28
N MET A 77 -1.91 0.10 -4.44
CA MET A 77 -0.50 0.22 -4.77
C MET A 77 0.24 -1.05 -4.35
N ALA A 78 1.15 -1.49 -5.22
CA ALA A 78 2.14 -2.51 -4.92
C ALA A 78 3.49 -2.10 -5.49
N TYR A 79 4.55 -2.30 -4.72
CA TYR A 79 5.92 -2.05 -5.17
C TYR A 79 6.87 -3.08 -4.57
N PHE A 80 7.82 -3.52 -5.40
CA PHE A 80 8.75 -4.59 -5.11
C PHE A 80 10.14 -4.06 -5.43
N PHE A 81 11.01 -4.05 -4.43
CA PHE A 81 12.43 -3.76 -4.59
C PHE A 81 13.21 -5.03 -4.27
N ASN A 82 14.03 -5.47 -5.23
CA ASN A 82 14.83 -6.68 -5.12
C ASN A 82 16.31 -6.31 -5.21
N ASP A 83 17.17 -7.23 -4.76
CA ASP A 83 18.63 -7.12 -4.84
C ASP A 83 19.20 -5.82 -4.24
N LEU A 84 18.55 -5.33 -3.17
CA LEU A 84 18.93 -4.09 -2.50
C LEU A 84 20.29 -4.20 -1.81
N GLU A 85 21.13 -3.19 -2.02
CA GLU A 85 22.27 -2.95 -1.14
C GLU A 85 21.81 -2.46 0.24
N ILE A 86 22.67 -2.63 1.25
CA ILE A 86 22.36 -2.26 2.65
C ILE A 86 21.95 -0.79 2.77
N ILE A 87 22.62 0.10 2.02
CA ILE A 87 22.34 1.54 2.05
C ILE A 87 21.00 1.87 1.39
N GLU A 88 20.65 1.20 0.29
CA GLU A 88 19.38 1.36 -0.40
C GLU A 88 18.22 0.86 0.47
N TYR A 89 18.37 -0.33 1.05
CA TYR A 89 17.40 -0.90 1.99
C TYR A 89 17.11 0.05 3.16
N THR A 90 18.16 0.61 3.76
CA THR A 90 18.03 1.55 4.88
C THR A 90 17.32 2.83 4.46
N THR A 91 17.70 3.38 3.30
CA THR A 91 17.12 4.62 2.76
C THR A 91 15.63 4.45 2.44
N LEU A 92 15.27 3.34 1.80
CA LEU A 92 13.88 3.00 1.50
C LEU A 92 13.07 2.86 2.78
N LYS A 93 13.54 2.10 3.78
CA LYS A 93 12.81 1.91 5.03
C LYS A 93 12.49 3.22 5.77
N ILE A 94 13.40 4.19 5.74
CA ILE A 94 13.20 5.49 6.39
C ILE A 94 12.19 6.35 5.62
N SER A 95 12.22 6.29 4.28
CA SER A 95 11.39 7.13 3.41
C SER A 95 10.01 6.55 3.08
N MET A 96 9.80 5.24 3.27
CA MET A 96 8.57 4.52 2.86
C MET A 96 7.27 5.15 3.39
N ASN A 97 7.22 5.54 4.66
CA ASN A 97 6.01 6.11 5.24
C ASN A 97 5.64 7.45 4.56
N GLU A 98 6.64 8.33 4.40
CA GLU A 98 6.43 9.61 3.73
C GLU A 98 6.04 9.41 2.25
N PHE A 99 6.68 8.46 1.56
CA PHE A 99 6.33 8.10 0.19
C PHE A 99 4.87 7.65 0.09
N GLU A 100 4.45 6.69 0.90
CA GLU A 100 3.08 6.15 0.92
C GLU A 100 2.06 7.25 1.23
N ARG A 101 2.34 8.09 2.23
CA ARG A 101 1.48 9.24 2.56
C ARG A 101 1.36 10.21 1.39
N ASN A 102 2.46 10.53 0.70
CA ASN A 102 2.43 11.44 -0.44
C ASN A 102 1.68 10.84 -1.63
N ILE A 103 1.79 9.53 -1.88
CA ILE A 103 0.94 8.85 -2.87
C ILE A 103 -0.55 8.99 -2.54
N LEU A 104 -0.93 8.94 -1.26
CA LEU A 104 -2.34 9.02 -0.87
C LEU A 104 -2.88 10.46 -0.80
N THR A 105 -2.03 11.48 -0.65
CA THR A 105 -2.48 12.84 -0.30
C THR A 105 -2.00 13.96 -1.22
N ASN A 106 -0.99 13.71 -2.07
CA ASN A 106 -0.32 14.77 -2.82
C ASN A 106 -0.38 14.52 -4.34
N GLN A 107 -1.32 15.17 -5.01
CA GLN A 107 -1.53 15.03 -6.46
C GLN A 107 -0.30 15.40 -7.31
N GLN A 108 0.46 16.44 -6.92
CA GLN A 108 1.68 16.84 -7.62
C GLN A 108 2.77 15.77 -7.48
N PHE A 109 2.87 15.14 -6.31
CA PHE A 109 3.79 14.03 -6.10
C PHE A 109 3.41 12.82 -6.96
N ILE A 110 2.12 12.45 -7.02
CA ILE A 110 1.64 11.37 -7.89
C ILE A 110 1.97 11.66 -9.36
N TYR A 111 1.74 12.90 -9.82
CA TYR A 111 2.07 13.30 -11.18
C TYR A 111 3.56 13.15 -11.48
N ARG A 112 4.42 13.58 -10.56
CA ARG A 112 5.86 13.40 -10.68
C ARG A 112 6.23 11.92 -10.77
N VAL A 113 5.75 11.09 -9.85
CA VAL A 113 6.03 9.64 -9.85
C VAL A 113 5.63 9.00 -11.19
N LYS A 114 4.45 9.32 -11.72
CA LYS A 114 4.01 8.80 -13.02
C LYS A 114 4.93 9.22 -14.15
N THR A 115 5.41 10.46 -14.14
CA THR A 115 6.32 10.99 -15.15
C THR A 115 7.68 10.28 -15.09
N GLU A 116 8.23 10.10 -13.89
CA GLU A 116 9.54 9.44 -13.70
C GLU A 116 9.50 7.95 -14.06
N LEU A 117 8.37 7.26 -13.85
CA LEU A 117 8.20 5.83 -14.17
C LEU A 117 7.83 5.55 -15.64
N MET A 118 7.42 6.57 -16.39
CA MET A 118 7.11 6.47 -17.83
C MET A 118 8.33 6.72 -18.73
N ASN A 119 9.44 7.18 -18.15
CA ASN A 119 10.74 7.33 -18.80
C ASN A 119 11.53 6.02 -18.76
#